data_AF-A0AAE9IYP0-F1
#
_entry.id   AF-A0AAE9IYP0-F1
#
_cell.length_a   1.000
_cell.length_b   1.000
_cell.length_c   1.000
_cell.angle_alpha   90.00
_cell.angle_beta   90.00
_cell.angle_gamma   90.00
#
_symmetry.space_group_name_H-M   'P 1'
#
loop_
_entity.id
_entity.type
_entity.pdbx_description
1 polymer ?
#
loop_
_entity_poly.entity_id
_entity_poly.type
_entity_poly.pdbx_seq_one_letter_code
_entity_poly.pdbx_strand_id
1 'polypeptide(L)'
;MYDGIEDGNLTYHYVSGVAGDGTKYKFSIPIYDPWCAAELHNHIFWVSCSPEEKLFHEYGPEWRKDHPSSVYTWNKSGKNGKIVGKFTKEEMRQYYVMY
;
A
#
# COMPACT_ATOMS: atom_id res chain seq x y z
N MET A 1 5.80 -8.21 -2.22
CA MET A 1 4.49 -7.81 -2.78
C MET A 1 3.84 -9.03 -3.39
N TYR A 2 2.53 -9.12 -3.32
CA TYR A 2 1.73 -10.23 -3.85
C TYR A 2 0.85 -9.74 -5.00
N ASP A 3 0.45 -10.64 -5.88
CA ASP A 3 -0.39 -10.32 -7.03
C ASP A 3 -1.88 -10.37 -6.67
N GLY A 4 -2.58 -9.28 -6.97
CA GLY A 4 -4.03 -9.18 -6.97
C GLY A 4 -4.56 -9.55 -8.33
N ILE A 5 -5.02 -10.80 -8.47
CA ILE A 5 -5.62 -11.32 -9.69
C ILE A 5 -7.14 -11.24 -9.55
N GLU A 6 -7.79 -10.54 -10.48
CA GLU A 6 -9.24 -10.45 -10.60
C GLU A 6 -9.62 -10.92 -12.01
N ASP A 7 -10.59 -11.85 -12.10
CA ASP A 7 -11.03 -12.47 -13.36
C ASP A 7 -9.89 -13.04 -14.23
N GLY A 8 -8.84 -13.55 -13.58
CA GLY A 8 -7.66 -14.13 -14.25
C GLY A 8 -6.63 -13.11 -14.73
N ASN A 9 -6.85 -11.81 -14.54
CA ASN A 9 -5.93 -10.75 -14.90
C ASN A 9 -5.29 -10.10 -13.66
N LEU A 10 -4.02 -9.71 -13.78
CA LEU A 10 -3.33 -8.92 -12.77
C LEU A 10 -3.93 -7.49 -12.76
N THR A 11 -4.61 -7.11 -11.68
CA THR A 11 -5.25 -5.78 -11.56
C THR A 11 -4.52 -4.84 -10.58
N TYR A 12 -3.81 -5.38 -9.59
CA TYR A 12 -2.97 -4.63 -8.66
C TYR A 12 -1.94 -5.54 -7.99
N HIS A 13 -0.90 -4.97 -7.40
CA HIS A 13 -0.10 -5.66 -6.39
C HIS A 13 -0.59 -5.30 -5.00
N TYR A 14 -0.25 -6.08 -3.98
CA TYR A 14 -0.57 -5.71 -2.62
C TYR A 14 0.49 -6.13 -1.60
N VAL A 15 0.46 -5.44 -0.46
CA VAL A 15 1.22 -5.79 0.73
C VAL A 15 0.25 -6.08 1.86
N SER A 16 0.59 -7.05 2.70
CA SER A 16 -0.20 -7.41 3.87
C SER A 16 0.41 -6.82 5.12
N GLY A 17 -0.44 -6.37 6.05
CA GLY A 17 -0.04 -5.91 7.38
C GLY A 17 -0.94 -6.53 8.45
N VAL A 18 -0.40 -6.68 9.66
CA VAL A 18 -1.15 -7.19 10.82
C VAL A 18 -0.91 -6.24 11.99
N ALA A 19 -2.00 -5.70 12.55
CA ALA A 19 -1.92 -4.88 13.75
C ALA A 19 -1.75 -5.75 15.00
N GLY A 20 -1.28 -5.15 16.10
CA GLY A 20 -1.02 -5.89 17.34
C GLY A 20 -2.26 -6.53 17.96
N ASP A 21 -3.47 -6.06 17.61
CA ASP A 21 -4.73 -6.68 18.03
C ASP A 21 -5.19 -7.83 17.11
N GLY A 22 -4.37 -8.19 16.10
CA GLY A 22 -4.63 -9.23 15.12
C GLY A 22 -5.41 -8.79 13.89
N THR A 23 -5.77 -7.50 13.77
CA THR A 23 -6.48 -7.00 12.59
C THR A 23 -5.58 -7.06 11.35
N LYS A 24 -6.08 -7.70 10.28
CA LYS A 24 -5.38 -7.90 9.01
C LYS A 24 -5.71 -6.78 8.03
N TYR A 25 -4.69 -6.23 7.42
CA TYR A 25 -4.78 -5.18 6.42
C TYR A 25 -4.19 -5.65 5.10
N LYS A 26 -4.82 -5.25 4.00
CA LYS A 26 -4.32 -5.40 2.64
C LYS A 26 -4.21 -4.02 2.02
N PHE A 27 -3.01 -3.65 1.60
CA PHE A 27 -2.72 -2.38 0.95
C PHE A 27 -2.55 -2.63 -0.55
N SER A 28 -3.48 -2.13 -1.36
CA SER A 28 -3.40 -2.26 -2.83
C SER A 28 -2.46 -1.22 -3.42
N ILE A 29 -1.72 -1.63 -4.44
CA ILE A 29 -0.77 -0.83 -5.20
C ILE A 29 -1.16 -1.00 -6.66
N PRO A 30 -1.55 0.08 -7.36
CA PRO A 30 -2.00 -0.02 -8.74
C PRO A 30 -0.85 -0.48 -9.65
N ILE A 31 -1.19 -1.06 -10.79
CA ILE A 31 -0.20 -1.34 -11.83
C ILE A 31 0.30 0.00 -12.38
N TYR A 32 1.61 0.19 -12.38
CA TYR A 32 2.25 1.44 -12.82
C TYR A 32 2.56 1.48 -14.32
N ASP A 33 2.29 0.40 -15.04
CA ASP A 33 2.44 0.32 -16.50
C ASP A 33 1.34 1.16 -17.21
N PRO A 34 1.65 1.88 -18.31
CA PRO A 34 2.96 2.02 -18.95
C PRO A 34 3.95 2.89 -18.16
N TRP A 35 5.24 2.56 -18.29
CA TRP A 35 6.34 3.35 -17.72
C TRP A 35 6.79 4.49 -18.64
N CYS A 36 7.02 5.66 -18.06
CA CYS A 36 7.56 6.85 -18.71
C CYS A 36 8.87 7.26 -18.04
N ALA A 37 9.77 7.88 -18.82
CA ALA A 37 10.98 8.48 -18.30
C ALA A 37 10.67 9.86 -17.69
N ALA A 38 11.19 10.11 -16.49
CA ALA A 38 11.15 11.40 -15.82
C ALA A 38 12.56 11.79 -15.36
N GLU A 39 12.75 13.07 -15.05
CA GLU A 39 13.98 13.63 -14.50
C GLU A 39 13.75 14.08 -13.06
N LEU A 40 14.62 13.64 -12.15
CA LEU A 40 14.61 14.04 -10.74
C LEU A 40 16.06 14.29 -10.31
N HIS A 41 16.36 15.55 -9.95
CA HIS A 41 17.69 16.00 -9.53
C HIS A 41 18.82 15.62 -10.51
N ASN A 42 18.62 15.90 -11.80
CA ASN A 42 19.47 15.58 -12.96
C ASN A 42 19.69 14.08 -13.21
N HIS A 43 18.80 13.22 -12.71
CA HIS A 43 18.85 11.78 -12.96
C HIS A 43 17.58 11.32 -13.67
N ILE A 44 17.75 10.53 -14.73
CA ILE A 44 16.62 9.87 -15.40
C ILE A 44 16.17 8.69 -14.53
N PHE A 45 14.87 8.63 -14.28
CA PHE A 45 14.23 7.53 -13.54
C PHE A 45 12.89 7.18 -14.18
N TRP A 46 12.41 5.96 -13.90
CA TRP A 46 11.18 5.42 -14.48
C TRP A 46 10.00 5.65 -13.53
N VAL A 47 8.92 6.20 -14.06
CA VAL A 47 7.66 6.46 -13.34
C VAL A 47 6.47 5.94 -14.13
N SER A 48 5.31 5.81 -13.48
CA SER A 48 4.05 5.62 -14.21
C SER A 48 3.83 6.78 -15.18
N CYS A 49 3.37 6.50 -16.40
CA CYS A 49 2.96 7.53 -17.34
C CYS A 49 1.70 8.31 -16.88
N SER A 50 0.92 7.76 -15.94
CA SER A 50 -0.20 8.44 -15.29
C SER A 50 0.03 8.60 -13.78
N PRO A 51 1.06 9.36 -13.34
CA PRO A 51 1.48 9.37 -11.93
C PRO A 51 0.40 9.91 -11.00
N GLU A 52 -0.39 10.89 -11.45
CA GLU A 52 -1.43 11.51 -10.64
C GLU A 52 -2.52 10.50 -10.23
N GLU A 53 -3.00 9.67 -11.14
CA GLU A 53 -4.00 8.63 -10.83
C GLU A 53 -3.50 7.66 -9.74
N LYS A 54 -2.22 7.29 -9.80
CA LYS A 54 -1.60 6.38 -8.84
C LYS A 54 -1.47 7.03 -7.47
N LEU A 55 -1.07 8.31 -7.44
CA LEU A 55 -0.98 9.10 -6.21
C LEU A 55 -2.35 9.29 -5.54
N PHE A 56 -3.40 9.58 -6.33
CA PHE A 56 -4.77 9.67 -5.83
C PHE A 56 -5.26 8.35 -5.22
N HIS A 57 -4.94 7.21 -5.84
CA HIS A 57 -5.32 5.90 -5.31
C HIS A 57 -4.62 5.59 -3.97
N GLU A 58 -3.32 5.90 -3.86
CA GLU A 58 -2.53 5.56 -2.67
C GLU A 58 -2.72 6.53 -1.51
N TYR A 59 -2.62 7.82 -1.79
CA TYR A 59 -2.58 8.89 -0.79
C TYR A 59 -3.90 9.65 -0.66
N GLY A 60 -4.81 9.51 -1.63
CA GLY A 60 -6.11 10.18 -1.65
C GLY A 60 -6.09 11.59 -2.26
N PRO A 61 -7.20 12.34 -2.17
CA PRO A 61 -7.36 13.64 -2.83
C PRO A 61 -6.38 14.72 -2.38
N GLU A 62 -5.84 14.58 -1.17
CA GLU A 62 -4.96 15.54 -0.53
C GLU A 62 -3.48 15.14 -0.64
N TRP A 63 -3.12 14.31 -1.63
CA TRP A 63 -1.76 13.77 -1.79
C TRP A 63 -0.66 14.83 -1.91
N ARG A 64 -1.00 16.07 -2.31
CA ARG A 64 -0.07 17.20 -2.38
C ARG A 64 0.21 17.86 -1.04
N LYS A 65 -0.57 17.54 0.00
CA LYS A 65 -0.35 18.06 1.35
C LYS A 65 0.61 17.12 2.08
N ASP A 66 1.71 17.68 2.56
CA ASP A 66 2.62 16.94 3.41
C ASP A 66 1.89 16.40 4.64
N HIS A 67 2.04 15.10 4.87
CA HIS A 67 1.53 14.44 6.06
C HIS A 67 2.68 14.31 7.07
N PRO A 68 2.67 14.99 8.22
CA PRO A 68 3.79 14.94 9.15
C PRO A 68 4.01 13.51 9.65
N SER A 69 5.26 13.04 9.60
CA SER A 69 5.62 11.68 10.02
C SER A 69 5.31 11.43 11.50
N SER A 70 5.31 12.48 12.34
CA SER A 70 4.98 12.40 13.76
C SER A 70 3.54 11.99 14.05
N VAL A 71 2.62 12.18 13.09
CA VAL A 71 1.20 11.80 13.21
C VAL A 71 0.82 10.69 12.22
N TYR A 72 1.80 10.15 11.49
CA TYR A 72 1.55 9.08 10.52
C TYR A 72 1.27 7.77 11.24
N THR A 73 0.09 7.20 10.98
CA THR A 73 -0.31 5.88 11.48
C THR A 73 -0.44 4.93 10.29
N TRP A 74 0.44 3.93 10.19
CA TRP A 74 0.57 3.08 9.00
C TRP A 74 -0.74 2.43 8.51
N ASN A 75 -1.65 2.06 9.42
CA ASN A 75 -2.92 1.40 9.09
C ASN A 75 -4.13 2.35 8.98
N LYS A 76 -3.92 3.68 9.09
CA LYS A 76 -5.00 4.68 9.06
C LYS A 76 -4.73 5.86 8.12
N SER A 77 -3.47 6.28 8.00
CA SER A 77 -3.09 7.46 7.24
C SER A 77 -3.19 7.22 5.73
N GLY A 78 -2.69 6.08 5.23
CA GLY A 78 -2.82 5.70 3.81
C GLY A 78 -4.26 5.38 3.40
N LYS A 79 -4.62 5.66 2.15
CA LYS A 79 -5.99 5.47 1.63
C LYS A 79 -6.19 4.17 0.86
N ASN A 80 -5.11 3.47 0.57
CA ASN A 80 -5.10 2.18 -0.12
C ASN A 80 -5.22 0.95 0.79
N GLY A 81 -5.30 1.13 2.11
CA GLY A 81 -5.44 0.03 3.07
C GLY A 81 -6.90 -0.38 3.28
N LYS A 82 -7.18 -1.69 3.21
CA LYS A 82 -8.47 -2.29 3.57
C LYS A 82 -8.31 -3.34 4.66
N ILE A 83 -9.25 -3.39 5.60
CA ILE A 83 -9.35 -4.49 6.57
C ILE A 83 -9.88 -5.72 5.84
N VAL A 84 -9.16 -6.83 5.92
CA VAL A 84 -9.49 -8.09 5.22
C VAL A 84 -9.72 -9.26 6.16
N GLY A 85 -9.66 -9.02 7.46
CA GLY A 85 -9.96 -10.02 8.47
C GLY A 85 -9.32 -9.70 9.81
N LYS A 86 -9.43 -10.64 10.74
CA LYS A 86 -8.82 -10.55 12.07
C LYS A 86 -8.41 -11.94 12.52
N PHE A 87 -7.21 -12.08 13.05
CA PHE A 87 -6.78 -13.30 13.70
C PHE A 87 -7.50 -13.47 15.05
N THR A 88 -7.80 -14.70 15.42
CA THR A 88 -8.18 -15.06 16.79
C THR A 88 -6.96 -14.91 17.71
N LYS A 89 -7.21 -14.94 19.03
CA LYS A 89 -6.11 -14.87 20.01
C LYS A 89 -5.20 -16.09 19.91
N GLU A 90 -5.77 -17.26 19.59
CA GLU A 90 -5.07 -18.52 19.42
C GLU A 90 -4.18 -18.49 18.18
N GLU A 91 -4.69 -17.97 17.06
CA GLU A 91 -3.90 -17.77 15.84
C GLU A 91 -2.77 -16.76 16.09
N MET A 92 -3.05 -15.64 16.77
CA MET A 92 -2.04 -14.62 17.07
C MET A 92 -0.85 -15.15 17.88
N ARG A 93 -1.09 -16.10 18.79
CA ARG A 93 -0.01 -16.73 19.58
C ARG A 93 1.00 -17.48 18.72
N GLN A 94 0.63 -17.93 17.53
CA GLN A 94 1.56 -18.60 16.62
C GLN A 94 2.52 -17.62 15.94
N TYR A 95 2.09 -16.37 15.74
CA TYR A 95 2.84 -15.35 15.01
C TYR A 95 3.59 -14.37 15.92
N TYR A 96 3.14 -14.19 17.16
CA TYR A 96 3.82 -13.40 18.19
C TYR A 96 4.94 -14.20 18.86
N VAL A 97 6.05 -14.40 18.15
CA VAL A 97 7.30 -14.89 18.75
C VAL A 97 8.05 -13.68 19.31
N MET A 98 7.94 -13.41 20.61
CA MET A 98 8.81 -12.43 21.25
C MET A 98 10.21 -13.04 21.38
N TYR A 99 11.19 -12.42 20.71
CA TYR A 99 12.61 -12.72 20.90
C TYR A 99 13.17 -11.96 22.10
#